data_AF-B4UHN1-F1
#
_entry.id   AF-B4UHN1-F1
#
_cell.length_a   1.000
_cell.length_b   1.000
_cell.length_c   1.000
_cell.angle_alpha   90.00
_cell.angle_beta   90.00
_cell.angle_gamma   90.00
#
_symmetry.space_group_name_H-M   'P 1'
#
loop_
_entity.id
_entity.type
_entity.pdbx_description
1 polymer ?
#
loop_
_entity_poly.entity_id
_entity_poly.type
_entity_poly.pdbx_seq_one_letter_code
_entity_poly.pdbx_strand_id
1 'polypeptide(L)' 'MGSQELAYAIFGGTMCVALLGIIVFYYSRRRKDRVEEAKYKMLEDDDD' A
#
# COMPACT_ATOMS: atom_id res chain seq x y z
N MET A 1 14.87 -13.96 26.43
CA MET A 1 15.11 -13.76 24.99
C MET A 1 16.60 -13.61 24.78
N GLY A 2 17.20 -14.51 24.00
CA GLY A 2 18.63 -14.43 23.65
C GLY A 2 18.90 -13.26 22.71
N SER A 3 20.13 -12.74 22.70
CA SER A 3 20.53 -11.64 21.81
C SER A 3 20.27 -11.95 20.33
N GLN A 4 20.32 -13.23 19.94
CA GLN A 4 20.00 -13.69 18.59
C GLN A 4 18.51 -13.59 18.28
N GLU A 5 17.64 -13.97 19.22
CA GLU A 5 16.18 -13.87 19.05
C GLU A 5 15.74 -12.42 18.89
N LEU A 6 16.36 -11.51 19.65
CA LEU A 6 16.11 -10.08 19.55
C LEU A 6 16.55 -9.53 18.19
N ALA A 7 17.70 -9.96 17.67
CA ALA A 7 18.18 -9.55 16.36
C ALA A 7 17.25 -10.02 15.23
N TYR A 8 16.78 -11.27 15.27
CA TYR A 8 15.83 -11.78 14.28
C TYR A 8 14.46 -11.09 14.38
N ALA A 9 13.98 -10.77 15.58
CA ALA A 9 12.72 -10.04 15.77
C ALA A 9 12.80 -8.62 15.20
N ILE A 10 13.92 -7.91 15.43
CA ILE A 10 14.14 -6.57 14.88
C ILE A 10 14.22 -6.64 13.35
N PHE A 11 15.00 -7.58 12.80
CA PHE A 11 15.14 -7.74 11.35
C PHE A 11 13.81 -8.09 10.66
N GLY A 12 13.04 -9.04 11.22
CA GLY A 12 11.72 -9.37 10.70
C GLY A 12 10.75 -8.18 10.81
N GLY A 13 10.79 -7.48 11.94
CA GLY A 13 9.97 -6.29 12.18
C GLY A 13 10.26 -5.17 11.18
N THR A 14 11.54 -4.86 10.93
CA THR A 14 11.92 -3.83 9.95
C THR A 14 11.49 -4.22 8.53
N MET A 15 11.59 -5.50 8.17
CA MET A 15 11.13 -5.99 6.87
C MET A 15 9.61 -5.78 6.70
N CYS A 16 8.82 -6.13 7.70
CA CYS A 16 7.36 -5.92 7.69
C CYS A 16 7.01 -4.42 7.59
N VAL A 17 7.68 -3.57 8.36
CA VAL A 17 7.45 -2.12 8.34
C VAL A 17 7.81 -1.52 6.97
N ALA A 18 8.92 -1.96 6.36
CA ALA A 18 9.32 -1.51 5.03
C ALA A 18 8.27 -1.88 3.96
N LEU A 19 7.77 -3.12 4.00
CA LEU A 19 6.71 -3.57 3.09
C LEU A 19 5.40 -2.80 3.30
N LEU A 20 4.99 -2.59 4.54
CA LEU A 20 3.82 -1.76 4.86
C LEU A 20 4.00 -0.32 4.38
N GLY A 21 5.21 0.25 4.52
CA GLY A 21 5.55 1.57 3.99
C GLY A 21 5.39 1.65 2.47
N ILE A 22 5.83 0.63 1.73
CA ILE A 22 5.67 0.55 0.27
C ILE A 22 4.19 0.46 -0.10
N ILE A 23 3.42 -0.40 0.59
CA ILE A 23 1.98 -0.56 0.34
C ILE A 23 1.28 0.78 0.57
N VAL A 24 1.50 1.41 1.72
CA VAL A 24 0.91 2.72 2.04
C VAL A 24 1.36 3.76 1.04
N PHE A 25 2.63 3.82 0.65
CA PHE A 25 3.10 4.78 -0.35
C PHE A 25 2.41 4.61 -1.71
N TYR A 26 2.21 3.36 -2.15
CA TYR A 26 1.65 3.07 -3.47
C TYR A 26 0.12 3.15 -3.51
N TYR A 27 -0.55 2.74 -2.43
CA TYR A 27 -2.01 2.78 -2.28
C TYR A 27 -2.53 4.04 -1.58
N SER A 28 -1.64 4.92 -1.09
CA SER A 28 -1.99 6.23 -0.56
C SER A 28 -2.69 7.03 -1.65
N ARG A 29 -3.98 7.28 -1.39
CA ARG A 29 -4.96 8.27 -1.92
C ARG A 29 -4.78 8.78 -3.37
N ARG A 30 -3.58 9.19 -3.75
CA ARG A 30 -3.20 9.72 -5.07
C ARG A 30 -3.42 8.76 -6.25
N ARG A 31 -3.49 7.44 -6.02
CA ARG A 31 -3.84 6.44 -7.06
C ARG A 31 -5.26 5.91 -6.95
N LYS A 32 -5.93 6.06 -5.81
CA LYS A 32 -7.35 5.70 -5.69
C LYS A 32 -8.17 6.61 -6.58
N ASP A 33 -7.95 7.92 -6.48
CA ASP A 33 -8.67 8.90 -7.30
C ASP A 33 -8.46 8.63 -8.80
N ARG A 34 -7.25 8.27 -9.25
CA ARG A 34 -6.99 7.98 -10.68
C ARG A 34 -7.63 6.67 -11.18
N VAL A 35 -7.79 5.67 -10.31
CA VAL A 35 -8.48 4.40 -10.66
C VAL A 35 -9.99 4.59 -10.58
N GLU A 36 -10.47 5.37 -9.61
CA GLU A 36 -11.88 5.72 -9.45
C GLU A 36 -12.35 6.66 -10.57
N GLU A 37 -11.55 7.65 -10.97
CA GLU A 37 -11.80 8.55 -12.11
C GLU A 37 -11.90 7.78 -13.43
N ALA A 38 -11.05 6.76 -13.64
CA ALA A 38 -11.19 5.85 -14.79
C ALA A 38 -12.50 5.04 -14.76
N LYS A 39 -13.02 4.73 -13.56
CA LYS A 39 -14.31 4.04 -13.39
C LYS A 39 -15.50 4.97 -13.60
N TYR A 40 -15.43 6.22 -13.13
CA TYR A 40 -16.48 7.23 -13.36
C TYR A 40 -16.57 7.63 -14.83
N LYS A 41 -15.42 7.74 -15.52
CA LYS A 41 -15.37 8.01 -16.96
C LYS A 41 -16.10 6.97 -17.82
N MET A 42 -16.10 5.69 -17.41
CA MET A 42 -16.86 4.65 -18.13
C MET A 42 -18.37 4.74 -17.92
N LEU A 43 -18.84 5.44 -16.88
CA LEU A 43 -20.27 5.61 -16.59
C LEU A 43 -20.82 6.89 -17.22
N GLU A 44 -19.99 7.92 -17.42
CA GLU A 44 -20.37 9.14 -18.15
C GLU A 44 -20.55 8.91 -19.65
N ASP A 45 -19.86 7.93 -20.24
CA ASP A 45 -19.98 7.59 -21.68
C ASP A 45 -21.31 6.86 -22.04
N ASP A 46 -22.11 6.41 -21.06
CA ASP A 46 -23.38 5.69 -21.26
C ASP A 46 -24.64 6.59 -21.12
N ASP A 47 -24.47 7.88 -20.77
CA ASP A 47 -25.57 8.83 -20.50
C ASP A 47 -26.00 9.70 -21.72
N ASP A 48 -25.48 9.41 -22.93
CA ASP A 48 -25.87 10.04 -24.22
C ASP A 48 -26.67 9.10 -25.15
#